data_AF-A0AAN9PWA0-F1
#
_entry.id   AF-A0AAN9PWA0-F1
#
_cell.length_a   1.000
_cell.length_b   1.000
_cell.length_c   1.000
_cell.angle_alpha   90.00
_cell.angle_beta   90.00
_cell.angle_gamma   90.00
#
_symmetry.space_group_name_H-M   'P 1'
#
loop_
_entity.id
_entity.type
_entity.pdbx_description
1 polymer ?
#
loop_
_entity_poly.entity_id
_entity_poly.type
_entity_poly.pdbx_seq_one_letter_code
_entity_poly.pdbx_strand_id
1 'polypeptide(L)'
;MRIEERGRVIGEVVPSKRSGMVAFSLFIFCSLILLVSSSTQPTNFDPDIHLFGDAHIVVSDDGSSHVTLTRASPSSSGLLLRRNPFSFSAATSLSIDFSFSVSHAPGDGLLLLLVPTNFSVAFPDNASFGVALEKEYVGVEFDTSKDDNVGDMHANHIGIDVGSLVSVAVANVSVVDLVLNGGGKLNAWIDYEAGSKVLEVRLSELGKSRPSVPIVSHSIDLFKIWGGNPVFVGVSSSNGPNSVQVVSVYSWRLNLRKVSKSLHSPTDPRGFLDEKRKMCPLTVLAEVIFGTVCLALVTFVVLFMWAIFFQRPEEETLNKIPHHPSDVRYERIDVAVDGNTLGGES
;
A
#
# COMPACT_ATOMS: atom_id res chain seq x y z
N MET A 1 -78.01 0.97 42.27
CA MET A 1 -76.93 1.86 42.75
C MET A 1 -75.82 1.00 43.35
N ARG A 2 -74.76 0.72 42.58
CA ARG A 2 -73.41 0.24 42.98
C ARG A 2 -72.56 0.21 41.70
N ILE A 3 -71.82 1.28 41.43
CA ILE A 3 -70.35 1.42 41.45
C ILE A 3 -69.61 0.55 40.42
N GLU A 4 -69.02 1.27 39.46
CA GLU A 4 -67.79 1.09 38.67
C GLU A 4 -67.06 -0.27 38.72
N GLU A 5 -66.74 -0.82 37.53
CA GLU A 5 -65.44 -1.49 37.36
C GLU A 5 -64.83 -1.10 36.01
N ARG A 6 -63.60 -0.62 36.12
CA ARG A 6 -62.79 0.02 35.10
C ARG A 6 -61.95 -1.03 34.40
N GLY A 7 -62.31 -1.41 33.17
CA GLY A 7 -61.46 -2.23 32.31
C GLY A 7 -60.44 -1.37 31.54
N ARG A 8 -59.17 -1.39 31.98
CA ARG A 8 -58.04 -0.80 31.27
C ARG A 8 -57.62 -1.72 30.12
N VAL A 9 -57.88 -1.33 28.88
CA VAL A 9 -57.28 -1.99 27.71
C VAL A 9 -55.85 -1.47 27.56
N ILE A 10 -54.89 -2.39 27.67
CA ILE A 10 -53.46 -2.16 27.45
C ILE A 10 -53.27 -2.02 25.94
N GLY A 11 -52.95 -0.82 25.47
CA GLY A 11 -52.55 -0.60 24.09
C GLY A 11 -51.18 -1.24 23.84
N GLU A 12 -51.17 -2.29 23.02
CA GLU A 12 -49.97 -2.94 22.52
C GLU A 12 -49.20 -1.94 21.63
N VAL A 13 -48.04 -1.48 22.10
CA VAL A 13 -47.16 -0.61 21.31
C VAL A 13 -46.49 -1.48 20.25
N VAL A 14 -47.09 -1.53 19.06
CA VAL A 14 -46.45 -2.10 17.88
C VAL A 14 -45.28 -1.19 17.50
N PRO A 15 -44.02 -1.66 17.53
CA PRO A 15 -42.89 -0.82 17.20
C PRO A 15 -42.98 -0.38 15.74
N SER A 16 -42.90 0.92 15.54
CA SER A 16 -42.90 1.57 14.23
C SER A 16 -41.80 0.99 13.33
N LYS A 17 -42.19 0.33 12.23
CA LYS A 17 -41.31 -0.16 11.15
C LYS A 17 -40.35 0.92 10.62
N ARG A 18 -40.63 2.19 10.88
CA ARG A 18 -39.85 3.36 10.44
C ARG A 18 -38.51 3.52 11.20
N SER A 19 -38.42 3.06 12.45
CA SER A 19 -37.18 3.18 13.25
C SER A 19 -36.08 2.21 12.79
N GLY A 20 -36.47 1.00 12.38
CA GLY A 20 -35.53 -0.02 11.89
C GLY A 20 -34.82 0.36 10.60
N MET A 21 -35.50 1.05 9.67
CA MET A 21 -34.89 1.48 8.39
C MET A 21 -33.82 2.55 8.56
N VAL A 22 -33.98 3.47 9.51
CA VAL A 22 -32.98 4.54 9.76
C VAL A 22 -31.73 3.94 10.41
N ALA A 23 -31.90 3.04 11.38
CA ALA A 23 -30.80 2.33 12.00
C ALA A 23 -30.02 1.46 11.00
N PHE A 24 -30.73 0.77 10.09
CA PHE A 24 -30.10 -0.06 9.05
C PHE A 24 -29.27 0.77 8.06
N SER A 25 -29.77 1.95 7.67
CA SER A 25 -29.07 2.85 6.75
C SER A 25 -27.82 3.48 7.39
N LEU A 26 -27.90 3.84 8.68
CA LEU A 26 -26.74 4.33 9.44
C LEU A 26 -25.68 3.23 9.64
N PHE A 27 -26.10 1.98 9.83
CA PHE A 27 -25.20 0.82 9.97
C PHE A 27 -24.46 0.52 8.66
N ILE A 28 -25.14 0.57 7.51
CA ILE A 28 -24.53 0.43 6.19
C ILE A 28 -23.53 1.56 5.95
N PHE A 29 -23.86 2.80 6.37
CA PHE A 29 -23.00 3.97 6.19
C PHE A 29 -21.75 3.93 7.09
N CYS A 30 -21.89 3.55 8.37
CA CYS A 30 -20.75 3.29 9.26
C CYS A 30 -19.89 2.11 8.77
N SER A 31 -20.51 1.06 8.22
CA SER A 31 -19.78 -0.06 7.64
C SER A 31 -19.01 0.35 6.39
N LEU A 32 -19.53 1.27 5.57
CA LEU A 32 -18.85 1.81 4.39
C LEU A 32 -17.69 2.74 4.75
N ILE A 33 -17.80 3.52 5.83
CA ILE A 33 -16.71 4.38 6.35
C ILE A 33 -15.61 3.52 6.98
N LEU A 34 -15.97 2.40 7.63
CA LEU A 34 -15.00 1.39 8.10
C LEU A 34 -14.41 0.54 6.96
N LEU A 35 -15.01 0.58 5.76
CA LEU A 35 -14.52 -0.08 4.54
C LEU A 35 -13.62 0.85 3.69
N VAL A 36 -13.23 2.02 4.20
CA VAL A 36 -12.02 2.68 3.71
C VAL A 36 -10.86 1.90 4.30
N SER A 37 -10.49 0.83 3.60
CA SER A 37 -9.40 -0.07 3.96
C SER A 37 -8.18 0.72 4.41
N SER A 38 -7.87 0.65 5.70
CA SER A 38 -6.51 0.87 6.15
C SER A 38 -5.66 -0.16 5.41
N SER A 39 -4.84 0.29 4.46
CA SER A 39 -3.74 -0.53 3.96
C SER A 39 -2.93 -0.94 5.18
N THR A 40 -3.04 -2.20 5.59
CA THR A 40 -2.30 -2.77 6.72
C THR A 40 -0.87 -3.04 6.28
N GLN A 41 -0.18 -2.00 5.82
CA GLN A 41 1.22 -2.10 5.49
C GLN A 41 2.01 -2.30 6.81
N PRO A 42 2.87 -3.33 6.89
CA PRO A 42 3.68 -3.54 8.08
C PRO A 42 4.57 -2.32 8.34
N THR A 43 4.53 -1.80 9.57
CA THR A 43 5.18 -0.54 9.96
C THR A 43 6.71 -0.57 9.87
N ASN A 44 7.29 -1.77 9.78
CA ASN A 44 8.73 -2.02 9.67
C ASN A 44 9.23 -2.03 8.23
N PHE A 45 8.37 -1.75 7.25
CA PHE A 45 8.71 -1.72 5.83
C PHE A 45 8.59 -0.31 5.29
N ASP A 46 9.43 0.02 4.31
CA ASP A 46 9.24 1.23 3.52
C ASP A 46 7.84 1.27 2.91
N PRO A 47 7.22 2.47 2.77
CA PRO A 47 5.92 2.61 2.16
C PRO A 47 5.93 2.10 0.71
N ASP A 48 4.79 1.60 0.25
CA ASP A 48 4.55 1.10 -1.11
C ASP A 48 5.31 -0.20 -1.49
N ILE A 49 5.09 -1.29 -0.76
CA ILE A 49 5.48 -2.64 -1.19
C ILE A 49 4.38 -3.30 -2.03
N HIS A 50 4.77 -4.07 -3.04
CA HIS A 50 3.91 -4.98 -3.79
C HIS A 50 4.37 -6.41 -3.55
N LEU A 51 3.40 -7.31 -3.38
CA LEU A 51 3.63 -8.74 -3.17
C LEU A 51 3.13 -9.51 -4.39
N PHE A 52 3.94 -10.46 -4.86
CA PHE A 52 3.61 -11.30 -6.00
C PHE A 52 3.83 -12.78 -5.67
N GLY A 53 3.16 -13.65 -6.40
CA GLY A 53 3.20 -15.10 -6.16
C GLY A 53 2.52 -15.45 -4.84
N ASP A 54 3.17 -16.31 -4.06
CA ASP A 54 2.72 -16.75 -2.74
C ASP A 54 3.03 -15.74 -1.62
N ALA A 55 3.67 -14.61 -1.96
CA ALA A 55 4.05 -13.60 -0.98
C ALA A 55 2.82 -12.94 -0.34
N HIS A 56 2.75 -12.96 1.00
CA HIS A 56 1.63 -12.37 1.75
C HIS A 56 2.07 -11.83 3.11
N ILE A 57 1.29 -10.88 3.64
CA ILE A 57 1.50 -10.32 4.98
C ILE A 57 0.89 -11.29 6.00
N VAL A 58 1.66 -11.63 7.02
CA VAL A 58 1.21 -12.34 8.21
C VAL A 58 1.21 -11.35 9.37
N VAL A 59 0.07 -11.25 10.06
CA VAL A 59 -0.09 -10.43 11.27
C VAL A 59 -0.19 -11.37 12.46
N SER A 60 0.66 -11.16 13.46
CA SER A 60 0.69 -11.92 14.71
C SER A 60 -0.27 -11.31 15.74
N ASP A 61 -0.63 -12.11 16.75
CA ASP A 61 -1.57 -11.71 17.81
C ASP A 61 -1.09 -10.49 18.62
N ASP A 62 0.22 -10.26 18.67
CA ASP A 62 0.85 -9.09 19.30
C ASP A 62 0.81 -7.82 18.43
N GLY A 63 0.18 -7.89 17.25
CA GLY A 63 0.09 -6.81 16.27
C GLY A 63 1.35 -6.63 15.43
N SER A 64 2.40 -7.42 15.66
CA SER A 64 3.57 -7.44 14.76
C SER A 64 3.19 -8.06 13.43
N SER A 65 3.89 -7.66 12.36
CA SER A 65 3.63 -8.17 11.03
C SER A 65 4.92 -8.39 10.26
N HIS A 66 4.88 -9.37 9.36
CA HIS A 66 5.99 -9.75 8.50
C HIS A 66 5.44 -10.22 7.16
N VAL A 67 6.30 -10.30 6.16
CA VAL A 67 5.96 -10.84 4.85
C VAL A 67 6.55 -12.23 4.73
N THR A 68 5.73 -13.22 4.42
CA THR A 68 6.19 -14.56 4.07
C THR A 68 6.21 -14.66 2.55
N LEU A 69 7.36 -15.00 1.98
CA LEU A 69 7.57 -15.11 0.52
C LEU A 69 7.15 -16.48 0.00
N THR A 70 7.49 -17.55 0.73
CA THR A 70 7.24 -18.94 0.34
C THR A 70 6.46 -19.70 1.40
N ARG A 71 5.66 -20.67 0.94
CA ARG A 71 4.94 -21.63 1.80
C ARG A 71 5.80 -22.86 2.04
N ALA A 72 5.48 -23.62 3.09
CA ALA A 72 6.09 -24.93 3.36
C ALA A 72 5.57 -25.99 2.37
N SER A 73 5.83 -25.78 1.09
CA SER A 73 5.36 -26.61 -0.03
C SER A 73 6.36 -26.53 -1.18
N PRO A 74 6.53 -27.62 -1.96
CA PRO A 74 7.18 -27.53 -3.26
C PRO A 74 6.44 -26.55 -4.18
N SER A 75 7.15 -26.03 -5.17
CA SER A 75 6.61 -25.11 -6.19
C SER A 75 5.94 -23.87 -5.60
N SER A 76 6.55 -23.32 -4.54
CA SER A 76 6.16 -22.04 -3.95
C SER A 76 7.13 -20.98 -4.42
N SER A 77 6.66 -19.82 -4.83
CA SER A 77 7.52 -18.69 -5.16
C SER A 77 6.85 -17.40 -4.78
N GLY A 78 7.62 -16.44 -4.28
CA GLY A 78 7.09 -15.14 -3.93
C GLY A 78 8.13 -14.05 -4.03
N LEU A 79 7.64 -12.86 -4.37
CA LEU A 79 8.44 -11.66 -4.54
C LEU A 79 7.81 -10.52 -3.73
N LEU A 80 8.62 -9.90 -2.87
CA LEU A 80 8.35 -8.60 -2.31
C LEU A 80 9.11 -7.57 -3.13
N LEU A 81 8.41 -6.61 -3.73
CA LEU A 81 9.00 -5.59 -4.59
C LEU A 81 8.64 -4.20 -4.08
N ARG A 82 9.59 -3.28 -4.06
CA ARG A 82 9.30 -1.86 -3.86
C ARG A 82 8.62 -1.29 -5.11
N ARG A 83 7.44 -0.69 -4.95
CA ARG A 83 6.61 -0.19 -6.06
C ARG A 83 7.29 0.92 -6.87
N ASN A 84 7.95 1.85 -6.19
CA ASN A 84 8.54 3.02 -6.84
C ASN A 84 9.98 2.70 -7.25
N PRO A 85 10.32 2.74 -8.55
CA PRO A 85 11.69 2.53 -8.98
C PRO A 85 12.54 3.78 -8.67
N PHE A 86 13.86 3.65 -8.78
CA PHE A 86 14.79 4.76 -8.58
C PHE A 86 15.95 4.67 -9.56
N SER A 87 16.57 5.80 -9.87
CA SER A 87 17.70 5.87 -10.80
C SER A 87 19.02 6.08 -10.06
N PHE A 88 20.06 5.39 -10.52
CA PHE A 88 21.42 5.69 -10.13
C PHE A 88 21.97 6.90 -10.89
N SER A 89 22.87 7.62 -10.24
CA SER A 89 23.79 8.57 -10.85
C SER A 89 25.21 8.17 -10.45
N ALA A 90 26.23 8.75 -11.07
CA ALA A 90 27.63 8.55 -10.67
C ALA A 90 27.92 8.95 -9.20
N ALA A 91 26.98 9.59 -8.50
CA ALA A 91 27.07 10.01 -7.12
C ALA A 91 26.04 9.31 -6.19
N THR A 92 25.23 8.38 -6.71
CA THR A 92 24.18 7.72 -5.92
C THR A 92 24.74 6.52 -5.19
N SER A 93 24.86 6.64 -3.87
CA SER A 93 25.15 5.52 -2.97
C SER A 93 23.84 4.97 -2.41
N LEU A 94 23.82 3.67 -2.15
CA LEU A 94 22.65 2.90 -1.77
C LEU A 94 22.93 2.19 -0.44
N SER A 95 21.93 2.10 0.43
CA SER A 95 21.95 1.28 1.64
C SER A 95 20.61 0.60 1.76
N ILE A 96 20.60 -0.73 1.77
CA ILE A 96 19.42 -1.54 2.06
C ILE A 96 19.67 -2.28 3.36
N ASP A 97 18.74 -2.16 4.29
CA ASP A 97 18.70 -2.97 5.51
C ASP A 97 17.41 -3.77 5.55
N PHE A 98 17.53 -5.07 5.78
CA PHE A 98 16.36 -5.92 5.92
C PHE A 98 16.62 -7.09 6.86
N SER A 99 15.59 -7.44 7.62
CA SER A 99 15.61 -8.57 8.53
C SER A 99 14.79 -9.71 7.94
N PHE A 100 15.31 -10.93 8.02
CA PHE A 100 14.66 -12.11 7.44
C PHE A 100 14.92 -13.35 8.29
N SER A 101 14.18 -14.43 8.03
CA SER A 101 14.49 -15.76 8.52
C SER A 101 14.25 -16.78 7.43
N VAL A 102 14.99 -17.87 7.51
CA VAL A 102 14.84 -19.02 6.64
C VAL A 102 14.61 -20.24 7.52
N SER A 103 13.49 -20.93 7.33
CA SER A 103 13.12 -22.10 8.14
C SER A 103 14.15 -23.23 8.01
N HIS A 104 14.28 -24.05 9.06
CA HIS A 104 15.09 -25.26 9.03
C HIS A 104 14.45 -26.34 8.16
N ALA A 105 14.63 -26.20 6.85
CA ALA A 105 14.14 -27.06 5.79
C ALA A 105 15.09 -27.00 4.58
N PRO A 106 15.06 -28.00 3.68
CA PRO A 106 15.79 -27.95 2.41
C PRO A 106 15.54 -26.65 1.65
N GLY A 107 16.63 -26.04 1.16
CA GLY A 107 16.70 -24.75 0.47
C GLY A 107 15.85 -24.65 -0.78
N ASP A 108 15.67 -23.45 -1.33
CA ASP A 108 16.82 -22.85 -2.02
C ASP A 108 17.31 -21.47 -1.51
N GLY A 109 16.65 -20.85 -0.51
CA GLY A 109 17.10 -19.57 0.05
C GLY A 109 16.36 -18.35 -0.53
N LEU A 110 17.04 -17.20 -0.58
CA LEU A 110 16.46 -15.94 -1.05
C LEU A 110 17.46 -15.07 -1.81
N LEU A 111 16.92 -14.21 -2.68
CA LEU A 111 17.68 -13.28 -3.49
C LEU A 111 17.15 -11.86 -3.29
N LEU A 112 18.01 -10.94 -2.83
CA LEU A 112 17.76 -9.51 -2.98
C LEU A 112 18.19 -9.08 -4.38
N LEU A 113 17.31 -8.43 -5.13
CA LEU A 113 17.54 -8.11 -6.54
C LEU A 113 17.31 -6.63 -6.86
N LEU A 114 18.19 -6.09 -7.69
CA LEU A 114 18.08 -4.81 -8.39
C LEU A 114 17.89 -5.12 -9.88
N VAL A 115 16.75 -4.73 -10.44
CA VAL A 115 16.35 -5.08 -11.81
C VAL A 115 15.85 -3.86 -12.58
N PRO A 116 16.09 -3.78 -13.89
CA PRO A 116 15.60 -2.67 -14.73
C PRO A 116 14.07 -2.66 -14.80
N THR A 117 13.46 -1.52 -15.14
CA THR A 117 11.99 -1.38 -15.16
C THR A 117 11.27 -2.18 -16.24
N ASN A 118 11.98 -2.70 -17.25
CA ASN A 118 11.43 -3.65 -18.22
C ASN A 118 11.32 -5.09 -17.65
N PHE A 119 11.77 -5.32 -16.42
CA PHE A 119 11.60 -6.57 -15.70
C PHE A 119 10.13 -6.97 -15.64
N SER A 120 9.86 -8.18 -16.11
CA SER A 120 8.54 -8.81 -15.99
C SER A 120 8.53 -9.72 -14.78
N VAL A 121 7.57 -9.52 -13.89
CA VAL A 121 7.35 -10.45 -12.77
C VAL A 121 6.74 -11.73 -13.34
N ALA A 122 7.56 -12.78 -13.39
CA ALA A 122 7.15 -14.11 -13.78
C ALA A 122 7.85 -15.13 -12.87
N PHE A 123 7.15 -16.22 -12.58
CA PHE A 123 7.65 -17.35 -11.79
C PHE A 123 7.71 -18.63 -12.65
N PRO A 124 8.67 -18.76 -13.58
CA PRO A 124 8.87 -20.01 -14.31
C PRO A 124 9.26 -21.15 -13.35
N ASP A 125 8.78 -22.36 -13.61
CA ASP A 125 9.00 -23.54 -12.74
C ASP A 125 10.49 -23.89 -12.51
N ASN A 126 11.39 -23.43 -13.37
CA ASN A 126 12.84 -23.68 -13.30
C ASN A 126 13.67 -22.41 -13.06
N ALA A 127 13.06 -21.30 -12.63
CA ALA A 127 13.79 -20.08 -12.35
C ALA A 127 14.37 -20.12 -10.92
N SER A 128 15.69 -19.96 -10.79
CA SER A 128 16.33 -19.80 -9.48
C SER A 128 15.77 -18.58 -8.75
N PHE A 129 15.48 -18.75 -7.46
CA PHE A 129 14.80 -17.77 -6.62
C PHE A 129 13.44 -17.27 -7.16
N GLY A 130 12.84 -17.98 -8.12
CA GLY A 130 11.49 -17.74 -8.61
C GLY A 130 11.36 -16.58 -9.60
N VAL A 131 12.44 -15.98 -10.07
CA VAL A 131 12.35 -14.82 -10.99
C VAL A 131 13.15 -15.05 -12.27
N ALA A 132 12.54 -14.71 -13.41
CA ALA A 132 13.23 -14.68 -14.69
C ALA A 132 14.16 -13.46 -14.78
N LEU A 133 15.45 -13.67 -14.49
CA LEU A 133 16.44 -12.60 -14.49
C LEU A 133 17.08 -12.44 -15.88
N GLU A 134 17.09 -11.21 -16.39
CA GLU A 134 17.82 -10.83 -17.59
C GLU A 134 19.28 -10.45 -17.25
N LYS A 135 20.16 -10.29 -18.24
CA LYS A 135 21.60 -10.04 -18.02
C LYS A 135 21.96 -8.73 -17.30
N GLU A 136 21.00 -7.85 -17.02
CA GLU A 136 21.23 -6.52 -16.44
C GLU A 136 20.77 -6.43 -14.98
N TYR A 137 20.62 -7.54 -14.26
CA TYR A 137 20.35 -7.50 -12.82
C TYR A 137 21.62 -7.45 -11.97
N VAL A 138 21.49 -6.94 -10.76
CA VAL A 138 22.46 -7.16 -9.68
C VAL A 138 21.73 -7.81 -8.52
N GLY A 139 22.29 -8.91 -8.02
CA GLY A 139 21.70 -9.72 -6.96
C GLY A 139 22.62 -9.85 -5.75
N VAL A 140 22.01 -10.05 -4.58
CA VAL A 140 22.69 -10.59 -3.39
C VAL A 140 21.91 -11.83 -2.97
N GLU A 141 22.48 -13.00 -3.24
CA GLU A 141 21.90 -14.28 -2.87
C GLU A 141 22.30 -14.69 -1.46
N PHE A 142 21.35 -15.31 -0.75
CA PHE A 142 21.53 -15.96 0.54
C PHE A 142 21.15 -17.42 0.33
N ASP A 143 22.11 -18.21 -0.13
CA ASP A 143 21.88 -19.56 -0.62
C ASP A 143 22.01 -20.59 0.51
N THR A 144 21.04 -21.51 0.53
CA THR A 144 20.91 -22.58 1.53
C THR A 144 20.90 -23.98 0.90
N SER A 145 21.13 -24.06 -0.41
CA SER A 145 21.13 -25.28 -1.21
C SER A 145 22.43 -25.30 -2.01
N LYS A 146 23.00 -26.49 -2.24
CA LYS A 146 24.19 -26.58 -3.09
C LYS A 146 23.76 -26.85 -4.52
N ASP A 147 24.11 -25.97 -5.45
CA ASP A 147 23.97 -26.23 -6.89
C ASP A 147 25.33 -26.34 -7.61
N ASP A 148 25.72 -27.59 -7.88
CA ASP A 148 26.96 -27.91 -8.59
C ASP A 148 26.99 -27.33 -10.03
N ASN A 149 25.84 -27.01 -10.64
CA ASN A 149 25.77 -26.52 -12.03
C ASN A 149 26.17 -25.04 -12.16
N VAL A 150 26.09 -24.26 -11.09
CA VAL A 150 26.54 -22.85 -11.04
C VAL A 150 27.88 -22.69 -10.32
N GLY A 151 28.52 -23.81 -9.95
CA GLY A 151 29.79 -23.80 -9.24
C GLY A 151 29.66 -23.49 -7.75
N ASP A 152 28.47 -23.65 -7.16
CA ASP A 152 28.30 -23.46 -5.73
C ASP A 152 29.06 -24.55 -4.95
N MET A 153 29.91 -24.09 -4.02
CA MET A 153 30.73 -24.94 -3.17
C MET A 153 30.09 -25.19 -1.79
N HIS A 154 29.09 -24.41 -1.38
CA HIS A 154 28.61 -24.35 -0.01
C HIS A 154 27.10 -24.05 0.10
N ALA A 155 26.31 -24.99 0.64
CA ALA A 155 24.87 -24.82 0.94
C ALA A 155 24.56 -23.85 2.12
N ASN A 156 25.41 -22.85 2.36
CA ASN A 156 25.30 -21.83 3.39
C ASN A 156 26.21 -20.65 3.03
N HIS A 157 25.92 -19.96 1.91
CA HIS A 157 26.77 -18.89 1.40
C HIS A 157 25.99 -17.62 1.08
N ILE A 158 26.72 -16.49 1.03
CA ILE A 158 26.24 -15.24 0.46
C ILE A 158 27.03 -14.95 -0.80
N GLY A 159 26.30 -14.64 -1.86
CA GLY A 159 26.83 -14.33 -3.18
C GLY A 159 26.46 -12.93 -3.65
N ILE A 160 27.29 -12.36 -4.51
CA ILE A 160 26.98 -11.13 -5.27
C ILE A 160 26.89 -11.53 -6.73
N ASP A 161 25.72 -11.34 -7.33
CA ASP A 161 25.42 -11.71 -8.70
C ASP A 161 25.37 -10.47 -9.61
N VAL A 162 25.94 -10.60 -10.80
CA VAL A 162 25.95 -9.51 -11.80
C VAL A 162 25.61 -10.08 -13.16
N GLY A 163 24.33 -10.00 -13.55
CA GLY A 163 23.84 -10.48 -14.83
C GLY A 163 23.90 -12.01 -15.03
N SER A 164 24.24 -12.76 -13.98
CA SER A 164 24.43 -14.21 -13.96
C SER A 164 24.26 -14.70 -12.53
N LEU A 165 23.67 -15.89 -12.34
CA LEU A 165 23.59 -16.59 -11.05
C LEU A 165 24.94 -17.18 -10.58
N VAL A 166 25.96 -17.10 -11.44
CA VAL A 166 27.33 -17.39 -11.01
C VAL A 166 27.88 -16.15 -10.33
N SER A 167 27.87 -16.16 -9.01
CA SER A 167 28.36 -15.10 -8.16
C SER A 167 29.77 -14.61 -8.53
N VAL A 168 29.94 -13.30 -8.66
CA VAL A 168 31.25 -12.65 -8.89
C VAL A 168 32.07 -12.52 -7.60
N ALA A 169 31.41 -12.66 -6.44
CA ALA A 169 32.05 -12.74 -5.14
C ALA A 169 31.16 -13.61 -4.23
N VAL A 170 31.78 -14.52 -3.48
CA VAL A 170 31.08 -15.47 -2.60
C VAL A 170 31.79 -15.58 -1.25
N ALA A 171 31.01 -15.74 -0.18
CA ALA A 171 31.54 -16.05 1.14
C ALA A 171 30.67 -17.10 1.84
N ASN A 172 31.31 -18.10 2.44
CA ASN A 172 30.64 -19.07 3.30
C ASN A 172 30.21 -18.39 4.61
N VAL A 173 28.94 -18.47 4.96
CA VAL A 173 28.37 -17.81 6.14
C VAL A 173 28.89 -18.39 7.46
N SER A 174 29.41 -19.63 7.42
CA SER A 174 30.00 -20.29 8.58
C SER A 174 31.26 -19.59 9.11
N VAL A 175 31.90 -18.69 8.33
CA VAL A 175 33.07 -17.92 8.78
C VAL A 175 32.74 -16.88 9.86
N VAL A 176 31.45 -16.57 10.03
CA VAL A 176 30.93 -15.70 11.09
C VAL A 176 30.02 -16.45 12.07
N ASP A 177 30.17 -17.78 12.14
CA ASP A 177 29.41 -18.67 13.02
C ASP A 177 27.88 -18.59 12.84
N LEU A 178 27.41 -18.36 11.61
CA LEU A 178 26.00 -18.28 11.26
C LEU A 178 25.56 -19.41 10.31
N VAL A 179 24.28 -19.74 10.38
CA VAL A 179 23.60 -20.69 9.49
C VAL A 179 22.34 -20.04 8.96
N LEU A 180 22.25 -19.85 7.65
CA LEU A 180 21.17 -19.12 6.99
C LEU A 180 19.80 -19.76 7.25
N ASN A 181 19.69 -21.08 7.05
CA ASN A 181 18.46 -21.86 7.29
C ASN A 181 18.35 -22.40 8.73
N GLY A 182 18.96 -21.72 9.71
CA GLY A 182 18.86 -22.12 11.13
C GLY A 182 17.50 -21.81 11.77
N GLY A 183 16.57 -21.17 11.06
CA GLY A 183 15.27 -20.72 11.60
C GLY A 183 15.33 -19.42 12.43
N GLY A 184 16.53 -18.98 12.81
CA GLY A 184 16.75 -17.72 13.50
C GLY A 184 16.50 -16.51 12.60
N LYS A 185 16.15 -15.37 13.22
CA LYS A 185 16.06 -14.09 12.49
C LYS A 185 17.45 -13.51 12.30
N LEU A 186 17.77 -13.14 11.07
CA LEU A 186 18.99 -12.50 10.65
C LEU A 186 18.70 -11.07 10.20
N ASN A 187 19.73 -10.24 10.22
CA ASN A 187 19.70 -8.91 9.65
C ASN A 187 20.84 -8.74 8.65
N ALA A 188 20.52 -8.25 7.46
CA ALA A 188 21.47 -7.99 6.41
C ALA A 188 21.54 -6.50 6.08
N TRP A 189 22.74 -6.04 5.73
CA TRP A 189 22.99 -4.70 5.20
C TRP A 189 23.72 -4.81 3.87
N ILE A 190 23.16 -4.18 2.84
CA ILE A 190 23.72 -4.13 1.49
C ILE A 190 24.01 -2.67 1.20
N ASP A 191 25.29 -2.32 1.21
CA ASP A 191 25.73 -0.94 1.04
C ASP A 191 26.55 -0.81 -0.23
N TYR A 192 26.14 0.09 -1.11
CA TYR A 192 26.92 0.51 -2.26
C TYR A 192 27.40 1.93 -2.04
N GLU A 193 28.71 2.15 -2.12
CA GLU A 193 29.32 3.48 -2.08
C GLU A 193 29.73 3.93 -3.48
N ALA A 194 29.09 4.96 -4.03
CA ALA A 194 29.38 5.47 -5.37
C ALA A 194 30.79 6.03 -5.52
N GLY A 195 31.36 6.57 -4.44
CA GLY A 195 32.71 7.14 -4.45
C GLY A 195 33.80 6.09 -4.69
N SER A 196 33.71 4.95 -4.01
CA SER A 196 34.65 3.83 -4.15
C SER A 196 34.20 2.79 -5.17
N LYS A 197 32.93 2.81 -5.57
CA LYS A 197 32.28 1.81 -6.45
C LYS A 197 32.37 0.41 -5.85
N VAL A 198 32.11 0.30 -4.55
CA VAL A 198 32.14 -0.97 -3.83
C VAL A 198 30.75 -1.27 -3.29
N LEU A 199 30.28 -2.49 -3.56
CA LEU A 199 29.13 -3.11 -2.92
C LEU A 199 29.63 -3.99 -1.78
N GLU A 200 29.09 -3.80 -0.59
CA GLU A 200 29.43 -4.55 0.62
C GLU A 200 28.18 -5.20 1.19
N VAL A 201 28.29 -6.46 1.60
CA VAL A 201 27.23 -7.18 2.30
C VAL A 201 27.70 -7.51 3.71
N ARG A 202 26.84 -7.25 4.69
CA ARG A 202 27.03 -7.60 6.10
C ARG A 202 25.86 -8.43 6.58
N LEU A 203 26.12 -9.35 7.49
CA LEU A 203 25.11 -10.22 8.08
C LEU A 203 25.33 -10.33 9.59
N SER A 204 24.27 -10.34 10.37
CA SER A 204 24.28 -10.73 11.78
C SER A 204 22.97 -11.40 12.18
N GLU A 205 22.92 -11.99 13.37
CA GLU A 205 21.64 -12.25 14.04
C GLU A 205 20.88 -10.94 14.28
N LEU A 206 19.54 -11.02 14.26
CA LEU A 206 18.69 -9.90 14.60
C LEU A 206 18.96 -9.44 16.05
N GLY A 207 19.09 -8.12 16.24
CA GLY A 207 19.37 -7.52 17.55
C GLY A 207 20.86 -7.39 17.89
N LYS A 208 21.76 -8.02 17.12
CA LYS A 208 23.20 -7.74 17.20
C LYS A 208 23.54 -6.47 16.43
N SER A 209 24.64 -5.82 16.82
CA SER A 209 25.16 -4.64 16.12
C SER A 209 25.64 -5.00 14.72
N ARG A 210 25.43 -4.08 13.76
CA ARG A 210 25.97 -4.19 12.41
C ARG A 210 27.50 -4.44 12.43
N PRO A 211 28.00 -5.52 11.81
CA PRO A 211 29.43 -5.78 11.72
C PRO A 211 30.18 -4.64 11.01
N SER A 212 31.38 -4.30 11.48
CA SER A 212 32.24 -3.32 10.80
C SER A 212 32.80 -3.88 9.50
N VAL A 213 33.21 -5.15 9.52
CA VAL A 213 33.77 -5.89 8.38
C VAL A 213 32.65 -6.53 7.57
N PRO A 214 32.58 -6.32 6.25
CA PRO A 214 31.63 -7.02 5.39
C PRO A 214 32.00 -8.51 5.24
N ILE A 215 30.99 -9.37 5.11
CA ILE A 215 31.21 -10.80 4.87
C ILE A 215 31.64 -11.05 3.41
N VAL A 216 31.08 -10.29 2.47
CA VAL A 216 31.45 -10.29 1.07
C VAL A 216 31.42 -8.87 0.52
N SER A 217 32.30 -8.58 -0.43
CA SER A 217 32.33 -7.28 -1.11
C SER A 217 32.76 -7.45 -2.56
N HIS A 218 32.33 -6.54 -3.43
CA HIS A 218 32.70 -6.54 -4.83
C HIS A 218 32.80 -5.12 -5.39
N SER A 219 33.80 -4.88 -6.24
CA SER A 219 33.97 -3.60 -6.94
C SER A 219 33.09 -3.57 -8.17
N ILE A 220 32.05 -2.73 -8.17
CA ILE A 220 31.02 -2.65 -9.20
C ILE A 220 30.60 -1.20 -9.44
N ASP A 221 30.35 -0.81 -10.69
CA ASP A 221 29.81 0.51 -11.01
C ASP A 221 28.32 0.39 -11.37
N LEU A 222 27.44 0.54 -10.37
CA LEU A 222 25.99 0.42 -10.57
C LEU A 222 25.44 1.43 -11.59
N PHE A 223 26.03 2.62 -11.68
CA PHE A 223 25.62 3.59 -12.69
C PHE A 223 25.97 3.14 -14.11
N LYS A 224 27.11 2.47 -14.29
CA LYS A 224 27.54 1.93 -15.59
C LYS A 224 26.65 0.79 -16.10
N ILE A 225 26.05 0.02 -15.20
CA ILE A 225 25.17 -1.11 -15.57
C ILE A 225 23.89 -0.59 -16.22
N TRP A 226 23.20 0.36 -15.58
CA TRP A 226 21.89 0.83 -16.04
C TRP A 226 21.90 2.18 -16.76
N GLY A 227 23.03 2.89 -16.79
CA GLY A 227 23.14 4.19 -17.47
C GLY A 227 22.22 5.29 -16.92
N GLY A 228 21.74 5.14 -15.69
CA GLY A 228 20.74 6.04 -15.09
C GLY A 228 19.28 5.66 -15.36
N ASN A 229 19.04 4.57 -16.09
CA ASN A 229 17.71 4.00 -16.19
C ASN A 229 17.19 3.60 -14.80
N PRO A 230 15.88 3.80 -14.54
CA PRO A 230 15.29 3.43 -13.27
C PRO A 230 15.35 1.91 -13.05
N VAL A 231 15.52 1.53 -11.79
CA VAL A 231 15.51 0.13 -11.35
C VAL A 231 14.52 -0.09 -10.22
N PHE A 232 13.97 -1.29 -10.16
CA PHE A 232 13.27 -1.80 -9.00
C PHE A 232 14.23 -2.48 -8.04
N VAL A 233 13.80 -2.58 -6.78
CA VAL A 233 14.46 -3.41 -5.77
C VAL A 233 13.43 -4.34 -5.14
N GLY A 234 13.79 -5.60 -4.97
CA GLY A 234 12.91 -6.62 -4.39
C GLY A 234 13.68 -7.72 -3.68
N VAL A 235 12.96 -8.57 -2.94
CA VAL A 235 13.47 -9.82 -2.40
C VAL A 235 12.56 -10.93 -2.90
N SER A 236 13.16 -11.92 -3.54
CA SER A 236 12.49 -13.08 -4.11
C SER A 236 12.98 -14.36 -3.44
N SER A 237 12.11 -15.36 -3.38
CA SER A 237 12.45 -16.71 -2.94
C SER A 237 11.55 -17.72 -3.66
N SER A 238 12.06 -18.93 -3.84
CA SER A 238 11.33 -20.04 -4.43
C SER A 238 11.72 -21.37 -3.83
N ASN A 239 10.80 -22.31 -3.88
CA ASN A 239 11.00 -23.70 -3.54
C ASN A 239 10.94 -24.54 -4.82
N GLY A 240 12.06 -25.18 -5.18
CA GLY A 240 12.07 -26.23 -6.18
C GLY A 240 11.29 -27.49 -5.75
N PRO A 241 11.28 -28.56 -6.59
CA PRO A 241 10.54 -29.79 -6.31
C PRO A 241 10.90 -30.50 -4.99
N ASN A 242 12.15 -30.35 -4.53
CA ASN A 242 12.66 -30.97 -3.31
C ASN A 242 12.79 -29.97 -2.14
N SER A 243 12.18 -28.79 -2.28
CA SER A 243 12.24 -27.70 -1.32
C SER A 243 10.90 -27.48 -0.65
N VAL A 244 10.93 -27.15 0.63
CA VAL A 244 9.74 -26.74 1.40
C VAL A 244 10.08 -25.57 2.33
N GLN A 245 11.07 -24.76 1.95
CA GLN A 245 11.58 -23.70 2.78
C GLN A 245 10.55 -22.56 2.92
N VAL A 246 10.37 -22.08 4.14
CA VAL A 246 9.62 -20.85 4.43
C VAL A 246 10.61 -19.72 4.62
N VAL A 247 10.52 -18.70 3.76
CA VAL A 247 11.28 -17.47 3.88
C VAL A 247 10.36 -16.34 4.31
N SER A 248 10.74 -15.66 5.38
CA SER A 248 10.00 -14.51 5.92
C SER A 248 10.90 -13.28 6.02
N VAL A 249 10.38 -12.12 5.65
CA VAL A 249 11.00 -10.80 5.81
C VAL A 249 10.24 -10.06 6.91
N TYR A 250 10.95 -9.48 7.88
CA TYR A 250 10.38 -8.81 9.06
C TYR A 250 10.48 -7.28 9.00
N SER A 251 11.46 -6.78 8.27
CA SER A 251 11.66 -5.36 8.06
C SER A 251 12.41 -5.14 6.75
N TRP A 252 12.21 -3.96 6.16
CA TRP A 252 12.90 -3.53 4.96
C TRP A 252 13.02 -2.02 4.97
N ARG A 253 14.22 -1.48 4.75
CA ARG A 253 14.42 -0.06 4.48
C ARG A 253 15.45 0.15 3.38
N LEU A 254 15.15 1.10 2.50
CA LEU A 254 15.99 1.55 1.41
C LEU A 254 16.35 3.02 1.65
N ASN A 255 17.65 3.31 1.72
CA ASN A 255 18.17 4.66 1.80
C ASN A 255 19.07 4.96 0.60
N LEU A 256 18.74 6.05 -0.10
CA LEU A 256 19.55 6.57 -1.20
C LEU A 256 20.22 7.86 -0.75
N ARG A 257 21.55 7.93 -0.85
CA ARG A 257 22.32 9.14 -0.58
C ARG A 257 23.02 9.60 -1.85
N LYS A 258 22.99 10.90 -2.13
CA LYS A 258 23.79 11.49 -3.22
C LYS A 258 25.04 12.11 -2.62
N VAL A 259 26.20 11.60 -2.98
CA VAL A 259 27.47 12.20 -2.59
C VAL A 259 27.64 13.50 -3.38
N SER A 260 27.45 14.65 -2.73
CA SER A 260 27.75 15.91 -3.40
C SER A 260 29.25 15.98 -3.66
N LYS A 261 29.65 16.26 -4.90
CA LYS A 261 31.04 16.61 -5.23
C LYS A 261 31.29 18.01 -4.68
N SER A 262 31.47 18.14 -3.36
CA SER A 262 32.09 19.34 -2.80
C SER A 262 33.58 19.27 -3.15
N LEU A 263 33.91 19.77 -4.34
CA LEU A 263 35.29 20.08 -4.70
C LEU A 263 35.82 21.07 -3.68
N HIS A 264 37.01 20.77 -3.18
CA HIS A 264 37.72 21.53 -2.17
C HIS A 264 37.67 23.03 -2.45
N SER A 265 37.01 23.76 -1.55
CA SER A 265 37.34 25.16 -1.28
C SER A 265 37.37 25.31 0.24
N PRO A 266 38.53 25.65 0.84
CA PRO A 266 38.59 25.83 2.27
C PRO A 266 37.89 27.13 2.67
N THR A 267 37.10 27.06 3.74
CA THR A 267 36.51 28.15 4.53
C THR A 267 35.08 28.60 4.15
N ASP A 268 34.08 28.17 4.94
CA ASP A 268 33.17 29.02 5.74
C ASP A 268 32.04 28.15 6.36
N PRO A 269 31.90 28.06 7.71
CA PRO A 269 30.86 27.25 8.33
C PRO A 269 29.59 28.09 8.53
N ARG A 270 28.65 28.04 7.58
CA ARG A 270 27.26 28.50 7.79
C ARG A 270 26.32 27.96 6.71
N GLY A 271 25.33 27.18 7.13
CA GLY A 271 24.17 26.88 6.30
C GLY A 271 23.74 25.42 6.29
N PHE A 272 23.38 24.87 7.45
CA PHE A 272 22.41 23.78 7.48
C PHE A 272 21.06 24.34 6.99
N LEU A 273 20.64 23.96 5.78
CA LEU A 273 19.24 24.06 5.38
C LEU A 273 18.72 22.65 5.17
N ASP A 274 18.10 22.18 6.24
CA ASP A 274 17.14 21.10 6.31
C ASP A 274 16.10 21.25 5.20
N GLU A 275 16.08 20.32 4.22
CA GLU A 275 15.03 20.25 3.21
C GLU A 275 13.73 19.79 3.89
N LYS A 276 13.02 20.76 4.47
CA LYS A 276 11.62 20.60 4.87
C LYS A 276 10.83 20.13 3.66
N ARG A 277 10.28 18.92 3.77
CA ARG A 277 9.22 18.35 2.93
C ARG A 277 8.23 19.46 2.55
N LYS A 278 8.27 19.94 1.31
CA LYS A 278 7.23 20.79 0.77
C LYS A 278 6.02 19.91 0.53
N MET A 279 5.10 19.88 1.50
CA MET A 279 3.73 19.40 1.26
C MET A 279 3.17 20.24 0.12
N CYS A 280 2.87 19.61 -1.02
CA CYS A 280 2.21 20.26 -2.14
C CYS A 280 0.85 20.80 -1.66
N PRO A 281 0.62 22.13 -1.66
CA PRO A 281 -0.65 22.71 -1.20
C PRO A 281 -1.85 22.25 -2.04
N LEU A 282 -1.59 21.71 -3.24
CA LEU A 282 -2.58 21.16 -4.15
C LEU A 282 -3.22 19.85 -3.65
N THR A 283 -2.47 18.99 -2.95
CA THR A 283 -3.01 17.73 -2.40
C THR A 283 -3.92 18.00 -1.20
N VAL A 284 -3.49 18.90 -0.31
CA VAL A 284 -4.31 19.34 0.83
C VAL A 284 -5.57 20.06 0.36
N LEU A 285 -5.46 20.89 -0.68
CA LEU A 285 -6.63 21.57 -1.26
C LEU A 285 -7.62 20.59 -1.89
N ALA A 286 -7.15 19.54 -2.57
CA ALA A 286 -8.01 18.51 -3.15
C ALA A 286 -8.76 17.71 -2.08
N GLU A 287 -8.09 17.36 -0.98
CA GLU A 287 -8.71 16.67 0.16
C GLU A 287 -9.77 17.52 0.87
N VAL A 288 -9.50 18.83 1.03
CA VAL A 288 -10.47 19.77 1.62
C VAL A 288 -11.67 19.98 0.69
N ILE A 289 -11.45 20.12 -0.62
CA ILE A 289 -12.55 20.22 -1.60
C ILE A 289 -13.40 18.95 -1.58
N PHE A 290 -12.77 17.77 -1.57
CA PHE A 290 -13.51 16.51 -1.53
C PHE A 290 -14.33 16.38 -0.23
N GLY A 291 -13.73 16.65 0.93
CA GLY A 291 -14.41 16.60 2.22
C GLY A 291 -15.60 17.57 2.31
N THR A 292 -15.44 18.80 1.79
CA THR A 292 -16.52 19.79 1.80
C THR A 292 -17.68 19.43 0.87
N VAL A 293 -17.39 18.90 -0.33
CA VAL A 293 -18.42 18.43 -1.27
C VAL A 293 -19.19 17.25 -0.69
N CYS A 294 -18.49 16.28 -0.08
CA CYS A 294 -19.12 15.14 0.59
C CYS A 294 -20.04 15.59 1.74
N LEU A 295 -19.58 16.53 2.57
CA LEU A 295 -20.38 17.04 3.68
C LEU A 295 -21.63 17.77 3.18
N ALA A 296 -21.51 18.59 2.15
CA ALA A 296 -22.64 19.30 1.54
C ALA A 296 -23.66 18.33 0.91
N LEU A 297 -23.19 17.26 0.27
CA LEU A 297 -24.08 16.24 -0.30
C LEU A 297 -24.86 15.52 0.80
N VAL A 298 -24.20 15.15 1.90
CA VAL A 298 -24.83 14.46 3.04
C VAL A 298 -25.88 15.36 3.68
N THR A 299 -25.58 16.64 3.93
CA THR A 299 -26.57 17.57 4.50
C THR A 299 -27.76 17.77 3.59
N PHE A 300 -27.55 17.89 2.27
CA PHE A 300 -28.64 17.98 1.30
C PHE A 300 -29.55 16.75 1.33
N VAL A 301 -28.98 15.54 1.34
CA VAL A 301 -29.76 14.29 1.41
C VAL A 301 -30.57 14.22 2.72
N VAL A 302 -29.97 14.59 3.86
CA VAL A 302 -30.68 14.61 5.14
C VAL A 302 -31.83 15.61 5.14
N LEU A 303 -31.62 16.83 4.62
CA LEU A 303 -32.67 17.84 4.52
C LEU A 303 -33.79 17.43 3.55
N PHE A 304 -33.43 16.82 2.42
CA PHE A 304 -34.39 16.31 1.45
C PHE A 304 -35.25 15.18 2.03
N MET A 305 -34.62 14.27 2.76
CA MET A 305 -35.30 13.22 3.52
C MET A 305 -36.18 13.82 4.62
N TRP A 306 -35.71 14.86 5.34
CA TRP A 306 -36.54 15.54 6.33
C TRP A 306 -37.80 16.14 5.71
N ALA A 307 -37.66 16.87 4.59
CA ALA A 307 -38.79 17.47 3.89
C ALA A 307 -39.82 16.43 3.45
N ILE A 308 -39.40 15.32 2.83
CA ILE A 308 -40.31 14.26 2.39
C ILE A 308 -41.04 13.59 3.58
N PHE A 309 -40.33 13.37 4.68
CA PHE A 309 -40.87 12.58 5.79
C PHE A 309 -41.72 13.38 6.77
N PHE A 310 -41.51 14.70 6.87
CA PHE A 310 -42.14 15.56 7.86
C PHE A 310 -43.04 16.67 7.29
N GLN A 311 -43.13 16.86 5.97
CA GLN A 311 -44.07 17.81 5.34
C GLN A 311 -45.38 17.18 4.82
N ARG A 312 -45.90 16.11 5.41
CA ARG A 312 -47.31 15.73 5.12
C ARG A 312 -48.25 16.51 6.04
N PRO A 313 -49.12 17.39 5.52
CA PRO A 313 -50.15 18.03 6.32
C PRO A 313 -51.11 16.97 6.85
N GLU A 314 -51.37 17.03 8.15
CA GLU A 314 -52.44 16.32 8.83
C GLU A 314 -53.78 16.91 8.35
N GLU A 315 -54.30 16.45 7.21
CA GLU A 315 -55.71 16.65 6.87
C GLU A 315 -56.51 15.43 7.33
N GLU A 316 -56.90 15.46 8.59
CA GLU A 316 -57.99 14.64 9.12
C GLU A 316 -58.98 15.55 9.86
N THR A 317 -59.95 16.12 9.14
CA THR A 317 -61.31 16.32 9.67
C THR A 317 -62.31 16.46 8.51
N LEU A 318 -62.82 15.35 8.02
CA LEU A 318 -64.10 15.30 7.31
C LEU A 318 -65.22 15.25 8.37
N ASN A 319 -65.96 16.34 8.58
CA ASN A 319 -67.25 16.27 9.28
C ASN A 319 -68.25 17.34 8.77
N LYS A 320 -69.22 16.86 7.96
CA LYS A 320 -70.66 17.25 7.86
C LYS A 320 -71.10 18.59 7.20
N ILE A 321 -71.40 18.47 5.89
CA ILE A 321 -72.58 18.88 5.03
C ILE A 321 -73.83 19.47 5.76
N PRO A 322 -74.78 20.29 5.16
CA PRO A 322 -75.16 20.57 3.73
C PRO A 322 -75.41 22.09 3.38
N HIS A 323 -75.77 22.62 2.18
CA HIS A 323 -76.72 22.29 1.08
C HIS A 323 -76.33 23.06 -0.22
N HIS A 324 -76.27 22.42 -1.40
CA HIS A 324 -77.22 22.44 -2.55
C HIS A 324 -76.95 23.53 -3.65
N PRO A 325 -77.09 23.23 -4.97
CA PRO A 325 -76.32 23.88 -6.04
C PRO A 325 -77.14 24.82 -6.94
N SER A 326 -76.45 25.65 -7.72
CA SER A 326 -76.99 26.25 -8.93
C SER A 326 -75.92 26.35 -10.02
N ASP A 327 -76.24 25.72 -11.15
CA ASP A 327 -75.52 25.73 -12.41
C ASP A 327 -75.98 26.97 -13.21
N VAL A 328 -75.05 27.85 -13.60
CA VAL A 328 -75.35 28.97 -14.50
C VAL A 328 -74.18 29.16 -15.47
N ARG A 329 -74.49 28.99 -16.76
CA ARG A 329 -73.59 29.11 -17.91
C ARG A 329 -73.87 30.43 -18.62
N TYR A 330 -72.85 31.20 -19.00
CA TYR A 330 -72.99 32.32 -19.94
C TYR A 330 -71.86 32.43 -20.97
N GLU A 331 -72.29 33.00 -22.09
CA GLU A 331 -71.77 33.01 -23.45
C GLU A 331 -70.96 34.30 -23.75
N ARG A 332 -70.24 34.31 -24.88
CA ARG A 332 -69.06 35.15 -25.16
C ARG A 332 -69.38 36.43 -25.95
N ILE A 333 -68.92 37.55 -25.37
CA ILE A 333 -68.24 38.78 -25.88
C ILE A 333 -68.33 39.12 -27.38
N ASP A 334 -68.58 40.41 -27.68
CA ASP A 334 -67.73 41.25 -28.54
C ASP A 334 -68.11 42.74 -28.48
N VAL A 335 -67.14 43.64 -28.29
CA VAL A 335 -67.26 45.08 -28.61
C VAL A 335 -65.91 45.60 -29.11
N ALA A 336 -65.90 46.09 -30.34
CA ALA A 336 -64.81 46.84 -30.96
C ALA A 336 -64.86 48.31 -30.54
N VAL A 337 -63.70 48.93 -30.35
CA VAL A 337 -63.58 50.40 -30.25
C VAL A 337 -62.42 50.85 -31.13
N ASP A 338 -62.74 51.76 -32.03
CA ASP A 338 -61.87 52.47 -32.95
C ASP A 338 -61.52 53.85 -32.34
N GLY A 339 -60.36 54.41 -32.68
CA GLY A 339 -60.18 55.87 -32.65
C GLY A 339 -59.05 56.48 -31.80
N ASN A 340 -58.04 56.96 -32.52
CA ASN A 340 -57.29 58.22 -32.35
C ASN A 340 -56.11 58.35 -31.37
N THR A 341 -54.93 58.18 -31.98
CA THR A 341 -53.73 59.05 -32.00
C THR A 341 -53.65 60.33 -31.17
N LEU A 342 -52.53 60.40 -30.41
CA LEU A 342 -51.47 61.44 -30.35
C LEU A 342 -51.92 62.88 -30.04
N GLY A 343 -51.38 63.58 -29.05
CA GLY A 343 -49.97 63.71 -28.70
C GLY A 343 -49.69 65.22 -28.64
N GLY A 344 -49.27 65.70 -27.48
CA GLY A 344 -49.13 67.13 -27.18
C GLY A 344 -47.94 67.83 -27.83
N GLU A 345 -48.10 69.15 -27.90
CA GLU A 345 -47.12 70.24 -27.84
C GLU A 345 -45.63 69.88 -27.86
N SER A 346 -44.91 70.39 -28.85
CA SER A 346 -44.11 71.63 -28.69
C SER A 346 -43.73 72.24 -30.04
#